data_AF-A0A4Z0ETD6-F1
#
_entry.id   AF-A0A4Z0ETD6-F1
#
_cell.length_a   1.000
_cell.length_b   1.000
_cell.length_c   1.000
_cell.angle_alpha   90.00
_cell.angle_beta   90.00
_cell.angle_gamma   90.00
#
_symmetry.space_group_name_H-M   'P 1'
#
loop_
_entity.id
_entity.type
_entity.pdbx_description
1 polymer ?
#
loop_
_entity_poly.entity_id
_entity_poly.type
_entity_poly.pdbx_seq_one_letter_code
_entity_poly.pdbx_strand_id
1 'polypeptide(L)'
;MPDLLTEITHAAKAYYAQTNDFPLTATDFYDWLGALPDARQAEVLARGFITSQAEPDFLRYCLECRGYAMRPFMAERLSVDAYLLWAAHGEFNGDLPAHTVSR
;
A
#
# COMPACT_ATOMS: atom_id res chain seq x y z
N MET A 1 2.38 -26.55 0.89
CA MET A 1 2.86 -25.31 1.55
C MET A 1 1.72 -24.31 1.49
N PRO A 2 1.43 -23.55 2.56
CA PRO A 2 0.52 -22.42 2.45
C PRO A 2 1.04 -21.50 1.34
N ASP A 3 0.13 -21.00 0.52
CA ASP A 3 0.47 -20.06 -0.54
C ASP A 3 0.75 -18.70 0.10
N LEU A 4 2.02 -18.49 0.47
CA LEU A 4 2.51 -17.27 1.13
C LEU A 4 2.15 -16.02 0.33
N LEU A 5 2.18 -16.11 -1.00
CA LEU A 5 1.80 -15.01 -1.87
C LEU A 5 0.31 -14.68 -1.75
N THR A 6 -0.55 -15.71 -1.77
CA THR A 6 -1.98 -15.52 -1.54
C THR A 6 -2.27 -14.91 -0.17
N GLU A 7 -1.56 -15.36 0.87
CA GLU A 7 -1.69 -14.83 2.23
C GLU A 7 -1.34 -13.33 2.29
N ILE A 8 -0.17 -12.94 1.76
CA ILE A 8 0.26 -11.55 1.70
C ILE A 8 -0.70 -10.71 0.87
N THR A 9 -1.14 -11.22 -0.28
CA THR A 9 -2.07 -10.50 -1.17
C THR A 9 -3.41 -10.26 -0.49
N HIS A 10 -3.94 -11.26 0.23
CA HIS A 10 -5.18 -11.10 0.99
C HIS A 10 -5.03 -10.08 2.12
N ALA A 11 -3.94 -10.13 2.88
CA ALA A 11 -3.67 -9.18 3.95
C ALA A 11 -3.48 -7.75 3.41
N ALA A 12 -2.76 -7.57 2.29
CA ALA A 12 -2.58 -6.27 1.66
C ALA A 12 -3.91 -5.68 1.18
N LYS A 13 -4.75 -6.49 0.52
CA LYS A 13 -6.10 -6.07 0.12
C LYS A 13 -6.94 -5.66 1.32
N ALA A 14 -6.90 -6.43 2.41
CA ALA A 14 -7.62 -6.11 3.63
C ALA A 14 -7.10 -4.80 4.26
N TYR A 15 -5.79 -4.57 4.24
CA TYR A 15 -5.18 -3.34 4.72
C TYR A 15 -5.71 -2.12 3.94
N TYR A 16 -5.67 -2.18 2.61
CA TYR A 16 -6.16 -1.07 1.77
C TYR A 16 -7.66 -0.87 1.82
N ALA A 17 -8.44 -1.94 2.04
CA ALA A 17 -9.89 -1.85 2.18
C ALA A 17 -10.34 -1.00 3.38
N GLN A 18 -9.47 -0.77 4.37
CA GLN A 18 -9.74 0.15 5.50
C GLN A 18 -9.96 1.61 5.02
N THR A 19 -9.48 1.98 3.83
CA THR A 19 -9.77 3.30 3.25
C THR A 19 -11.24 3.50 2.89
N ASN A 20 -12.03 2.43 2.80
CA ASN A 20 -13.48 2.55 2.60
C ASN A 20 -14.21 3.09 3.83
N ASP A 21 -13.58 3.10 5.00
CA ASP A 21 -14.18 3.56 6.26
C ASP A 21 -14.12 5.08 6.42
N PHE A 22 -13.45 5.80 5.51
CA PHE A 22 -13.34 7.26 5.56
C PHE A 22 -13.26 7.88 4.17
N PRO A 23 -13.72 9.14 4.01
CA PRO A 23 -13.58 9.83 2.73
C PRO A 23 -12.12 10.18 2.46
N LEU A 24 -11.65 9.85 1.25
CA LEU A 24 -10.40 10.38 0.69
C LEU A 24 -10.69 11.75 0.07
N THR A 25 -9.97 12.78 0.52
CA THR A 25 -10.26 14.16 0.13
C THR A 25 -9.19 14.74 -0.80
N ALA A 26 -9.54 15.84 -1.48
CA ALA A 26 -8.57 16.60 -2.25
C ALA A 26 -7.45 17.17 -1.35
N THR A 27 -7.75 17.48 -0.08
CA THR A 27 -6.75 17.91 0.89
C THR A 27 -5.72 16.81 1.15
N ASP A 28 -6.16 15.57 1.39
CA ASP A 28 -5.24 14.42 1.54
C ASP A 28 -4.34 14.28 0.32
N PHE A 29 -4.88 14.50 -0.89
CA PHE A 29 -4.11 14.42 -2.13
C PHE A 29 -3.05 15.50 -2.24
N TYR A 30 -3.35 16.76 -1.90
CA TYR A 30 -2.35 17.84 -1.93
C TYR A 30 -1.31 17.70 -0.82
N ASP A 31 -1.70 17.21 0.35
CA ASP A 31 -0.77 16.91 1.44
C ASP A 31 0.17 15.77 1.07
N TRP A 32 -0.36 14.70 0.46
CA TRP A 32 0.43 13.62 -0.11
C TRP A 32 1.37 14.13 -1.20
N LEU A 33 0.86 14.96 -2.13
CA LEU A 33 1.67 15.56 -3.20
C LEU A 33 2.86 16.33 -2.61
N GLY A 34 2.65 17.14 -1.57
CA GLY A 34 3.71 17.88 -0.90
C GLY A 34 4.77 17.01 -0.21
N ALA A 35 4.47 15.74 0.08
CA ALA A 35 5.40 14.77 0.66
C ALA A 35 6.22 14.00 -0.39
N LEU A 36 5.88 14.09 -1.68
CA LEU A 36 6.57 13.39 -2.76
C LEU A 36 7.78 14.18 -3.29
N PRO A 37 8.79 13.51 -3.88
CA PRO A 37 9.85 14.19 -4.63
C PRO A 37 9.29 14.95 -5.85
N ASP A 38 9.90 16.09 -6.22
CA ASP A 38 9.43 16.99 -7.29
C ASP A 38 9.11 16.28 -8.61
N ALA A 39 9.95 15.34 -9.04
CA ALA A 39 9.73 14.57 -10.26
C ALA A 39 8.42 13.77 -10.20
N ARG A 40 8.11 13.18 -9.05
CA ARG A 40 6.89 12.41 -8.83
C ARG A 40 5.67 13.33 -8.65
N GLN A 41 5.86 14.52 -8.07
CA GLN A 41 4.79 15.51 -7.97
C GLN A 41 4.25 15.89 -9.34
N ALA A 42 5.13 16.19 -10.31
CA ALA A 42 4.71 16.56 -11.66
C ALA A 42 3.90 15.45 -12.35
N GLU A 43 4.31 14.20 -12.21
CA GLU A 43 3.60 13.03 -12.75
C GLU A 43 2.21 12.84 -12.11
N VAL A 44 2.15 12.89 -10.78
CA VAL A 44 0.91 12.70 -10.01
C VAL A 44 -0.06 13.84 -10.29
N LEU A 45 0.43 15.08 -10.34
CA LEU A 45 -0.37 16.26 -10.66
C LEU A 45 -0.96 16.16 -12.08
N ALA A 46 -0.19 15.69 -13.05
CA ALA A 46 -0.67 15.48 -14.42
C ALA A 46 -1.76 14.39 -14.53
N ARG A 47 -1.67 13.34 -13.71
CA ARG A 47 -2.73 12.30 -13.62
C ARG A 47 -3.99 12.78 -12.90
N GLY A 48 -3.82 13.67 -11.93
CA GLY A 48 -4.89 14.26 -11.14
C GLY A 48 -5.48 13.34 -10.07
N PHE A 49 -6.27 13.94 -9.18
CA PHE A 49 -6.79 13.30 -7.98
C PHE A 49 -7.63 12.04 -8.25
N ILE A 50 -8.56 12.08 -9.21
CA ILE A 50 -9.45 10.94 -9.50
C ILE A 50 -8.65 9.68 -9.86
N THR A 51 -7.58 9.84 -10.64
CA THR A 51 -6.71 8.73 -11.05
C THR A 51 -5.87 8.23 -9.87
N SER A 52 -5.35 9.15 -9.06
CA SER A 52 -4.48 8.80 -7.92
C SER A 52 -5.23 8.25 -6.71
N GLN A 53 -6.56 8.36 -6.63
CA GLN A 53 -7.34 7.78 -5.53
C GLN A 53 -7.18 6.26 -5.42
N ALA A 54 -6.94 5.56 -6.54
CA ALA A 54 -6.72 4.12 -6.53
C ALA A 54 -5.23 3.74 -6.38
N GLU A 55 -4.32 4.71 -6.26
CA GLU A 55 -2.88 4.47 -6.18
C GLU A 55 -2.53 3.92 -4.79
N PRO A 56 -1.88 2.75 -4.69
CA PRO A 56 -1.62 2.16 -3.38
C PRO A 56 -0.74 3.02 -2.48
N ASP A 57 0.19 3.80 -3.03
CA ASP A 57 1.03 4.73 -2.27
C ASP A 57 0.20 5.88 -1.65
N PHE A 58 -0.82 6.36 -2.37
CA PHE A 58 -1.75 7.36 -1.85
C PHE A 58 -2.64 6.78 -0.77
N LEU A 59 -3.20 5.58 -0.99
CA LEU A 59 -4.02 4.89 0.00
C LEU A 59 -3.22 4.60 1.27
N ARG A 60 -1.98 4.14 1.12
CA ARG A 60 -1.06 3.89 2.24
C ARG A 60 -0.77 5.18 3.01
N TYR A 61 -0.47 6.27 2.31
CA TYR A 61 -0.27 7.58 2.95
C TYR A 61 -1.49 7.98 3.80
N CYS A 62 -2.70 7.88 3.23
CA CYS A 62 -3.93 8.26 3.93
C CYS A 62 -4.19 7.42 5.19
N LEU A 63 -3.91 6.11 5.12
CA LEU A 63 -4.02 5.18 6.24
C LEU A 63 -3.01 5.50 7.35
N GLU A 64 -1.74 5.66 6.98
CA GLU A 64 -0.65 5.93 7.92
C GLU A 64 -0.84 7.27 8.63
N CYS A 65 -1.28 8.32 7.92
CA CYS A 65 -1.64 9.62 8.51
C CYS A 65 -2.78 9.52 9.55
N ARG A 66 -3.62 8.50 9.44
CA ARG A 66 -4.73 8.21 10.36
C ARG A 66 -4.38 7.15 11.42
N GLY A 67 -3.11 6.72 11.47
CA GLY A 67 -2.60 5.78 12.47
C GLY A 67 -2.76 4.30 12.11
N TYR A 68 -3.25 3.98 10.91
CA TYR A 68 -3.33 2.61 10.43
C TYR A 68 -1.98 2.18 9.84
N ALA A 69 -1.07 1.71 10.69
CA ALA A 69 0.27 1.33 10.26
C ALA A 69 0.29 -0.05 9.58
N MET A 70 0.88 -0.14 8.38
CA MET A 70 0.88 -1.37 7.59
C MET A 70 1.69 -2.49 8.24
N ARG A 71 2.86 -2.17 8.81
CA ARG A 71 3.76 -3.16 9.42
C ARG A 71 3.12 -3.90 10.60
N PRO A 72 2.58 -3.22 11.64
CA PRO A 72 1.83 -3.90 12.69
C PRO A 72 0.65 -4.71 12.16
N PHE A 73 -0.13 -4.14 11.23
CA PHE A 73 -1.29 -4.81 10.64
C PHE A 73 -0.92 -6.13 9.97
N MET A 74 0.20 -6.13 9.22
CA MET A 74 0.72 -7.33 8.55
C MET A 74 1.29 -8.33 9.54
N ALA A 75 2.06 -7.89 10.54
CA ALA A 75 2.66 -8.77 11.54
C ALA A 75 1.61 -9.56 12.34
N GLU A 76 0.43 -8.98 12.56
CA GLU A 76 -0.69 -9.64 13.25
C GLU A 76 -1.42 -10.69 12.40
N ARG A 77 -1.36 -10.58 11.07
CA ARG A 77 -2.18 -11.38 10.13
C ARG A 77 -1.39 -12.40 9.35
N LEU A 78 -0.11 -12.13 9.12
CA LEU A 78 0.76 -13.00 8.36
C LEU A 78 1.43 -14.02 9.26
N SER A 79 1.57 -15.24 8.75
CA SER A 79 2.54 -16.20 9.24
C SER A 79 3.95 -15.61 9.19
N VAL A 80 4.85 -16.11 10.05
CA VAL A 80 6.24 -15.59 10.14
C VAL A 80 6.94 -15.62 8.77
N ASP A 81 6.78 -16.72 8.03
CA ASP A 81 7.39 -16.88 6.70
C ASP A 81 6.81 -15.89 5.68
N ALA A 82 5.49 -15.66 5.69
CA ALA A 82 4.84 -14.67 4.82
C ALA A 82 5.26 -13.24 5.16
N TYR A 83 5.37 -12.91 6.45
CA TYR A 83 5.82 -11.59 6.90
C TYR A 83 7.28 -11.32 6.49
N LEU A 84 8.18 -12.29 6.67
CA LEU A 84 9.58 -12.17 6.26
C LEU A 84 9.71 -12.00 4.75
N LEU A 85 8.95 -12.78 3.97
CA LEU A 85 8.91 -12.64 2.52
C LEU A 85 8.40 -11.24 2.12
N TRP A 86 7.28 -10.78 2.69
CA TRP A 86 6.72 -9.47 2.42
C TRP A 86 7.70 -8.32 2.73
N ALA A 87 8.35 -8.37 3.90
CA ALA A 87 9.33 -7.37 4.30
C ALA A 87 10.59 -7.39 3.42
N ALA A 88 11.06 -8.57 3.01
CA ALA A 88 12.22 -8.72 2.12
C ALA A 88 11.97 -8.15 0.71
N HIS A 89 10.72 -8.13 0.27
CA HIS A 89 10.31 -7.59 -1.03
C HIS A 89 9.80 -6.14 -0.97
N GLY A 90 10.21 -5.39 0.06
CA GLY A 90 10.00 -3.94 0.13
C GLY A 90 8.58 -3.55 0.55
N GLU A 91 7.87 -4.40 1.28
CA GLU A 91 6.54 -4.12 1.82
C GLU A 91 5.51 -3.77 0.74
N PHE A 92 5.62 -4.47 -0.39
CA PHE A 92 4.87 -4.19 -1.60
C PHE A 92 3.35 -4.18 -1.37
N ASN A 93 2.67 -3.39 -2.20
CA ASN A 93 1.28 -2.99 -2.00
C ASN A 93 0.23 -3.96 -2.59
N GLY A 94 0.56 -5.26 -2.68
CA GLY A 94 -0.37 -6.30 -3.13
C GLY A 94 -0.13 -6.85 -4.55
N ASP A 95 0.72 -6.22 -5.38
CA ASP A 95 1.19 -6.80 -6.64
C ASP A 95 2.66 -7.21 -6.52
N LEU A 96 2.90 -8.47 -6.15
CA LEU A 96 4.18 -9.10 -6.43
C LEU A 96 4.18 -9.46 -7.92
N PRO A 97 5.22 -9.09 -8.69
CA PRO A 97 5.42 -9.69 -9.99
C PRO A 97 5.48 -11.21 -9.83
N ALA A 98 4.68 -11.96 -10.60
CA ALA A 98 4.57 -13.42 -10.47
C ALA A 98 5.91 -14.18 -10.57
N HIS A 99 6.95 -13.53 -11.06
CA HIS A 99 8.30 -14.05 -11.24
C HIS A 99 9.22 -13.88 -10.01
N THR A 100 8.78 -13.18 -8.97
CA THR A 100 9.61 -12.87 -7.80
C THR A 100 9.60 -14.00 -6.74
N VAL A 101 8.70 -14.98 -6.86
CA VAL A 101 8.56 -16.10 -5.89
C VAL A 101 9.39 -17.33 -6.27
N SER A 102 10.12 -17.31 -7.39
CA SER A 102 10.99 -18.41 -7.80
C SER A 102 12.47 -18.06 -7.63
N ARG A 103 13.02 -18.32 -6.44
CA ARG A 103 14.41 -18.79 -6.33
C ARG A 103 14.67 -19.58 -5.07
#